data_AF-A0A974Y5Z0-F1
#
_entry.id   AF-A0A974Y5Z0-F1
#
_cell.length_a   1.000
_cell.length_b   1.000
_cell.length_c   1.000
_cell.angle_alpha   90.00
_cell.angle_beta   90.00
_cell.angle_gamma   90.00
#
_symmetry.space_group_name_H-M   'P 1'
#
loop_
_entity.id
_entity.type
_entity.pdbx_description
1 polymer ?
#
loop_
_entity_poly.entity_id
_entity_poly.type
_entity_poly.pdbx_seq_one_letter_code
_entity_poly.pdbx_strand_id
1 'polypeptide(L)'
;MLGLAAAGSASADSGKDVYTKVCAVCHAGGIAAAPRFGNAGDWAPRIAKGVPTLYQSALKGTPKGMPAKGGNLTLPDADVKAAVDYMIAAAGGAKAAAAEPKKEAKPEPKKEAKAEAKPEPKKEVAKEEAPKAAPAPAPVAVASAAAEAAPAPTVSAADVNSFNRLLKPASKRNLPPAEDGIHDPSNDGTHALQPPLAAFGSLPKSFAGNRVNWVEAISTGKIKPRYDRVDATAEPIIMDMNVVREVKGSMPDVVYPHKQHTQWLDCSNCHPAIFTPQKGANQISMAAILLGEKCGVCHGKVAFPVSECRLCHSKKKDLAPSAQATAK
;
A
#
# COMPACT_ATOMS: atom_id res chain seq x y z
N MET A 1 54.35 -6.04 -0.39
CA MET A 1 53.28 -6.77 0.32
C MET A 1 51.95 -6.45 -0.35
N LEU A 2 51.36 -7.42 -1.05
CA LEU A 2 50.01 -7.31 -1.61
C LEU A 2 49.01 -7.39 -0.44
N GLY A 3 48.32 -6.29 -0.16
CA GLY A 3 47.22 -6.24 0.82
C GLY A 3 45.96 -6.86 0.22
N LEU A 4 45.56 -8.00 0.76
CA LEU A 4 44.36 -8.75 0.40
C LEU A 4 43.12 -7.92 0.81
N ALA A 5 42.34 -7.45 -0.17
CA ALA A 5 41.03 -6.85 0.08
C ALA A 5 40.05 -7.96 0.50
N ALA A 6 39.66 -7.96 1.77
CA ALA A 6 38.60 -8.82 2.27
C ALA A 6 37.26 -8.38 1.67
N ALA A 7 36.70 -9.20 0.78
CA ALA A 7 35.30 -9.13 0.42
C ALA A 7 34.47 -9.46 1.67
N GLY A 8 33.89 -8.43 2.29
CA GLY A 8 33.05 -8.59 3.47
C GLY A 8 31.84 -9.45 3.15
N SER A 9 31.78 -10.63 3.76
CA SER A 9 30.55 -11.42 3.82
C SER A 9 29.49 -10.60 4.57
N ALA A 10 28.45 -10.18 3.87
CA ALA A 10 27.27 -9.59 4.49
C ALA A 10 26.70 -10.60 5.51
N SER A 11 26.58 -10.18 6.77
CA SER A 11 26.12 -11.05 7.86
C SER A 11 24.60 -11.21 7.83
N ALA A 12 24.08 -12.26 8.47
CA ALA A 12 22.64 -12.45 8.62
C ALA A 12 21.95 -11.22 9.27
N ASP A 13 22.67 -10.52 10.14
CA ASP A 13 22.21 -9.26 10.75
C ASP A 13 22.10 -8.14 9.72
N SER A 14 23.04 -8.00 8.78
CA SER A 14 22.94 -6.98 7.72
C SER A 14 21.75 -7.27 6.79
N GLY A 15 21.48 -8.54 6.51
CA GLY A 15 20.29 -8.95 5.74
C GLY A 15 18.98 -8.57 6.42
N LYS A 16 18.86 -8.80 7.73
CA LYS A 16 17.69 -8.40 8.53
C LYS A 16 17.52 -6.88 8.59
N ASP A 17 18.61 -6.15 8.75
CA ASP A 17 18.58 -4.68 8.82
C ASP A 17 18.14 -4.05 7.50
N VAL A 18 18.70 -4.53 6.39
CA VAL A 18 18.33 -4.10 5.03
C VAL A 18 16.88 -4.46 4.76
N TYR A 19 16.44 -5.66 5.16
CA TYR A 19 15.03 -6.04 5.08
C TYR A 19 14.15 -5.03 5.82
N THR A 20 14.45 -4.76 7.09
CA THR A 20 13.64 -3.87 7.93
C THR A 20 13.54 -2.46 7.35
N LYS A 21 14.66 -1.90 6.88
CA LYS A 21 14.76 -0.51 6.42
C LYS A 21 14.24 -0.29 5.00
N VAL A 22 14.34 -1.28 4.12
CA VAL A 22 14.09 -1.11 2.68
C VAL A 22 13.06 -2.10 2.15
N CYS A 23 13.23 -3.39 2.42
CA CYS A 23 12.41 -4.43 1.77
C CYS A 23 11.03 -4.61 2.42
N ALA A 24 10.93 -4.37 3.74
CA ALA A 24 9.75 -4.63 4.55
C ALA A 24 8.55 -3.79 4.11
N VAL A 25 8.80 -2.58 3.56
CA VAL A 25 7.76 -1.71 3.02
C VAL A 25 6.83 -2.49 2.11
N CYS A 26 7.37 -3.23 1.14
CA CYS A 26 6.56 -4.03 0.23
C CYS A 26 6.32 -5.45 0.73
N HIS A 27 7.33 -6.08 1.33
CA HIS A 27 7.29 -7.52 1.60
C HIS A 27 6.66 -7.90 2.95
N ALA A 28 6.47 -6.99 3.91
CA ALA A 28 5.82 -7.34 5.17
C ALA A 28 4.33 -7.71 4.95
N GLY A 29 3.61 -6.89 4.19
CA GLY A 29 2.18 -7.08 3.88
C GLY A 29 1.87 -7.61 2.48
N GLY A 30 2.87 -7.67 1.58
CA GLY A 30 2.69 -8.12 0.19
C GLY A 30 2.12 -7.04 -0.72
N ILE A 31 2.66 -5.82 -0.61
CA ILE A 31 2.27 -4.67 -1.43
C ILE A 31 2.43 -4.99 -2.91
N ALA A 32 1.46 -4.61 -3.73
CA ALA A 32 1.50 -4.82 -5.18
C ALA A 32 1.77 -6.29 -5.59
N ALA A 33 1.30 -7.25 -4.78
CA ALA A 33 1.57 -8.69 -4.94
C ALA A 33 3.05 -9.09 -4.77
N ALA A 34 3.82 -8.31 -4.00
CA ALA A 34 5.10 -8.75 -3.47
C ALA A 34 4.92 -10.01 -2.59
N PRO A 35 5.84 -10.99 -2.64
CA PRO A 35 5.77 -12.16 -1.78
C PRO A 35 5.92 -11.76 -0.31
N ARG A 36 4.97 -12.18 0.53
CA ARG A 36 4.94 -11.78 1.94
C ARG A 36 6.03 -12.47 2.74
N PHE A 37 6.71 -11.71 3.59
CA PHE A 37 7.72 -12.22 4.50
C PHE A 37 7.12 -13.31 5.41
N GLY A 38 7.81 -14.43 5.55
CA GLY A 38 7.33 -15.57 6.34
C GLY A 38 6.23 -16.42 5.69
N ASN A 39 5.67 -16.03 4.54
CA ASN A 39 4.60 -16.78 3.90
C ASN A 39 5.14 -17.87 2.97
N ALA A 40 5.13 -19.12 3.43
CA ALA A 40 5.63 -20.26 2.64
C ALA A 40 4.96 -20.40 1.25
N GLY A 41 3.66 -20.08 1.14
CA GLY A 41 2.91 -20.19 -0.11
C GLY A 41 3.37 -19.21 -1.18
N ASP A 42 3.68 -17.96 -0.80
CA ASP A 42 4.17 -16.93 -1.71
C ASP A 42 5.61 -17.21 -2.19
N TRP A 43 6.41 -17.89 -1.37
CA TRP A 43 7.85 -18.12 -1.58
C TRP A 43 8.20 -19.47 -2.20
N ALA A 44 7.42 -20.53 -1.97
CA ALA A 44 7.67 -21.86 -2.55
C ALA A 44 7.89 -21.86 -4.08
N PRO A 45 7.01 -21.27 -4.91
CA PRO A 45 7.23 -21.25 -6.38
C PRO A 45 8.39 -20.35 -6.82
N ARG A 46 8.92 -19.51 -5.93
CA ARG A 46 10.04 -18.59 -6.20
C ARG A 46 11.36 -19.24 -5.85
N ILE A 47 11.42 -19.89 -4.68
CA ILE A 47 12.57 -20.68 -4.24
C ILE A 47 12.82 -21.82 -5.24
N ALA A 48 11.77 -22.44 -5.80
CA ALA A 48 11.88 -23.45 -6.84
C ALA A 48 12.59 -22.97 -8.14
N LYS A 49 12.69 -21.65 -8.38
CA LYS A 49 13.43 -21.08 -9.52
C LYS A 49 14.93 -20.87 -9.22
N GLY A 50 15.36 -21.19 -8.01
CA GLY A 50 16.73 -21.06 -7.56
C GLY A 50 17.06 -19.70 -6.94
N VAL A 51 17.85 -19.72 -5.87
CA VAL A 51 18.32 -18.54 -5.14
C VAL A 51 19.06 -17.53 -6.04
N PRO A 52 19.93 -17.94 -7.00
CA PRO A 52 20.59 -17.00 -7.90
C PRO A 52 19.62 -16.16 -8.74
N THR A 53 18.49 -16.75 -9.15
CA THR A 53 17.42 -16.05 -9.89
C THR A 53 16.74 -15.00 -9.02
N LEU A 54 16.55 -15.29 -7.73
CA LEU A 54 15.99 -14.35 -6.77
C LEU A 54 16.94 -13.18 -6.50
N TYR A 55 18.25 -13.44 -6.40
CA TYR A 55 19.24 -12.36 -6.32
C TYR A 55 19.21 -11.45 -7.55
N GLN A 56 19.17 -12.02 -8.76
CA GLN A 56 19.09 -11.22 -9.98
C GLN A 56 17.82 -10.37 -10.02
N SER A 57 16.69 -10.95 -9.61
CA SER A 57 15.41 -10.24 -9.50
C SER A 57 15.47 -9.09 -8.49
N ALA A 58 16.15 -9.29 -7.36
CA ALA A 58 16.30 -8.25 -6.33
C ALA A 58 17.28 -7.14 -6.76
N LEU A 59 18.38 -7.50 -7.41
CA LEU A 59 19.40 -6.54 -7.86
C LEU A 59 18.91 -5.68 -9.03
N LYS A 60 18.29 -6.31 -10.04
CA LYS A 60 17.84 -5.63 -11.26
C LYS A 60 16.40 -5.15 -11.20
N GLY A 61 15.64 -5.59 -10.21
CA GLY A 61 14.20 -5.40 -10.16
C GLY A 61 13.47 -6.35 -11.11
N THR A 62 12.14 -6.27 -11.10
CA THR A 62 11.27 -7.03 -11.99
C THR A 62 10.24 -6.11 -12.63
N PRO A 63 9.81 -6.40 -13.87
CA PRO A 63 8.77 -5.64 -14.55
C PRO A 63 7.41 -5.72 -13.85
N LYS A 64 7.26 -6.59 -12.84
CA LYS A 64 6.05 -6.74 -12.02
C LYS A 64 6.02 -5.80 -10.81
N GLY A 65 6.86 -4.77 -10.79
CA GLY A 65 6.83 -3.70 -9.78
C GLY A 65 7.82 -3.86 -8.63
N MET A 66 8.77 -4.80 -8.71
CA MET A 66 9.89 -4.84 -7.76
C MET A 66 11.00 -3.91 -8.28
N PRO A 67 11.34 -2.80 -7.61
CA PRO A 67 12.42 -1.92 -8.06
C PRO A 67 13.81 -2.56 -7.89
N ALA A 68 14.77 -2.13 -8.71
CA ALA A 68 16.17 -2.54 -8.58
C ALA A 68 16.71 -2.19 -7.17
N LYS A 69 17.39 -3.15 -6.54
CA LYS A 69 17.90 -3.05 -5.16
C LYS A 69 16.84 -2.61 -4.14
N GLY A 70 15.58 -3.00 -4.34
CA GLY A 70 14.49 -2.60 -3.45
C GLY A 70 14.17 -1.10 -3.48
N GLY A 71 14.61 -0.38 -4.51
CA GLY A 71 14.40 1.07 -4.65
C GLY A 71 15.54 1.91 -4.06
N ASN A 72 16.51 1.28 -3.39
CA ASN A 72 17.69 1.95 -2.88
C ASN A 72 18.93 1.52 -3.67
N LEU A 73 19.29 2.31 -4.68
CA LEU A 73 20.41 2.03 -5.57
C LEU A 73 21.79 2.12 -4.90
N THR A 74 21.88 2.73 -3.71
CA THR A 74 23.13 2.87 -2.96
C THR A 74 23.48 1.62 -2.17
N LEU A 75 22.56 0.65 -2.05
CA LEU A 75 22.83 -0.60 -1.34
C LEU A 75 23.92 -1.42 -2.04
N PRO A 76 24.92 -1.93 -1.31
CA PRO A 76 25.84 -2.94 -1.83
C PRO A 76 25.09 -4.19 -2.28
N ASP A 77 25.54 -4.81 -3.37
CA ASP A 77 24.92 -6.03 -3.90
C ASP A 77 24.92 -7.18 -2.88
N ALA A 78 25.94 -7.23 -2.02
CA ALA A 78 26.05 -8.22 -0.95
C ALA A 78 24.92 -8.07 0.08
N ASP A 79 24.59 -6.84 0.46
CA ASP A 79 23.53 -6.53 1.42
C ASP A 79 22.13 -6.84 0.87
N VAL A 80 21.92 -6.59 -0.43
CA VAL A 80 20.68 -6.98 -1.12
C VAL A 80 20.53 -8.51 -1.13
N LYS A 81 21.61 -9.26 -1.38
CA LYS A 81 21.57 -10.74 -1.35
C LYS A 81 21.32 -11.27 0.06
N ALA A 82 21.97 -10.71 1.07
CA ALA A 82 21.74 -11.07 2.48
C ALA A 82 20.28 -10.82 2.90
N ALA A 83 19.66 -9.73 2.42
CA ALA A 83 18.24 -9.48 2.66
C ALA A 83 17.33 -10.52 1.97
N VAL A 84 17.67 -10.95 0.74
CA VAL A 84 16.95 -12.04 0.06
C VAL A 84 17.06 -13.34 0.85
N ASP A 85 18.25 -13.68 1.36
CA ASP A 85 18.47 -14.87 2.18
C ASP A 85 17.66 -14.85 3.47
N TYR A 86 17.63 -13.70 4.15
CA TYR A 86 16.81 -13.49 5.34
C TYR A 86 15.32 -13.77 5.08
N MET A 87 14.81 -13.32 3.93
CA MET A 87 13.40 -13.52 3.55
C MET A 87 13.09 -14.97 3.16
N ILE A 88 14.02 -15.65 2.47
CA ILE A 88 13.90 -17.08 2.15
C ILE A 88 13.92 -17.92 3.43
N ALA A 89 14.82 -17.61 4.36
CA ALA A 89 14.92 -18.29 5.64
C ALA A 89 13.62 -18.18 6.44
N ALA A 90 13.05 -16.97 6.51
CA ALA A 90 11.79 -16.71 7.19
C ALA A 90 10.61 -17.48 6.58
N ALA A 91 10.62 -17.75 5.28
CA ALA A 91 9.56 -18.49 4.59
C ALA A 91 9.65 -20.02 4.75
N GLY A 92 10.53 -20.51 5.63
CA GLY A 92 10.74 -21.95 5.86
C GLY A 92 11.84 -22.57 5.01
N GLY A 93 12.70 -21.74 4.38
CA GLY A 93 13.79 -22.17 3.50
C GLY A 93 14.83 -23.12 4.12
N ALA A 94 14.84 -23.27 5.45
CA ALA A 94 15.71 -24.23 6.15
C ALA A 94 15.27 -25.71 6.00
N LYS A 95 14.07 -26.00 5.45
CA LYS A 95 13.63 -27.40 5.17
C LYS A 95 13.65 -27.79 3.69
N ALA A 96 14.18 -26.96 2.79
CA ALA A 96 14.23 -27.26 1.35
C ALA A 96 15.63 -27.18 0.73
N ALA A 97 16.69 -27.04 1.54
CA ALA A 97 18.08 -27.10 1.08
C ALA A 97 18.71 -28.48 1.42
N ALA A 98 18.14 -29.53 0.86
CA ALA A 98 18.78 -30.85 0.74
C ALA A 98 18.25 -31.56 -0.51
N ALA A 99 18.36 -30.90 -1.65
CA ALA A 99 18.29 -31.53 -2.96
C ALA A 99 19.11 -30.67 -3.92
N GLU A 100 20.43 -30.87 -3.89
CA GLU A 100 21.34 -30.34 -4.90
C GLU A 100 20.95 -30.87 -6.28
N PRO A 101 20.89 -30.04 -7.33
CA PRO A 101 20.74 -30.53 -8.69
C PRO A 101 22.11 -31.04 -9.17
N LYS A 102 22.19 -32.35 -9.43
CA LYS A 102 23.28 -32.93 -10.21
C LYS A 102 23.28 -32.30 -11.61
N LYS A 103 24.41 -31.67 -11.91
CA LYS A 103 24.91 -31.28 -13.22
C LYS A 103 24.89 -32.48 -14.16
N GLU A 104 24.35 -32.34 -15.37
CA GLU A 104 24.96 -32.91 -16.57
C GLU A 104 24.36 -32.35 -17.87
N ALA A 105 25.24 -32.21 -18.85
CA ALA A 105 25.06 -31.49 -20.10
C ALA A 105 24.38 -32.35 -21.18
N LYS A 106 23.74 -31.68 -22.14
CA LYS A 106 23.20 -32.23 -23.40
C LYS A 106 24.30 -32.98 -24.18
N PRO A 107 23.98 -34.06 -24.91
CA PRO A 107 23.75 -33.91 -26.35
C PRO A 107 22.58 -34.79 -26.90
N GLU A 108 21.99 -34.33 -28.00
CA GLU A 108 21.07 -35.09 -28.90
C GLU A 108 21.85 -35.41 -30.20
N PRO A 109 21.32 -36.16 -31.21
CA PRO A 109 20.25 -37.20 -31.25
C PRO A 109 20.63 -38.45 -32.10
N LYS A 110 19.81 -39.54 -32.09
CA LYS A 110 19.40 -40.33 -33.30
C LYS A 110 18.51 -41.56 -33.00
N LYS A 111 17.38 -41.60 -33.75
CA LYS A 111 16.65 -42.72 -34.42
C LYS A 111 15.93 -43.84 -33.64
N GLU A 112 14.59 -43.74 -33.70
CA GLU A 112 13.57 -44.72 -34.16
C GLU A 112 13.78 -46.24 -33.95
N ALA A 113 12.82 -46.88 -33.26
CA ALA A 113 12.08 -48.05 -33.76
C ALA A 113 10.76 -48.27 -32.98
N LYS A 114 9.72 -48.62 -33.73
CA LYS A 114 8.31 -48.91 -33.34
C LYS A 114 8.13 -50.21 -32.56
N ALA A 115 7.04 -50.30 -31.77
CA ALA A 115 6.03 -51.37 -31.87
C ALA A 115 4.80 -51.08 -30.98
N GLU A 116 3.61 -51.32 -31.55
CA GLU A 116 2.24 -51.21 -31.02
C GLU A 116 1.93 -52.38 -30.02
N ALA A 117 0.93 -52.37 -29.11
CA ALA A 117 -0.50 -52.39 -29.40
C ALA A 117 -1.41 -52.23 -28.13
N LYS A 118 -2.64 -51.77 -28.41
CA LYS A 118 -3.88 -51.46 -27.66
C LYS A 118 -4.72 -52.76 -27.36
N PRO A 119 -5.95 -52.82 -26.71
CA PRO A 119 -6.88 -51.83 -26.11
C PRO A 119 -7.41 -52.08 -24.66
N GLU A 120 -8.16 -51.06 -24.20
CA GLU A 120 -9.08 -50.95 -23.04
C GLU A 120 -10.18 -52.05 -22.93
N PRO A 121 -10.99 -52.07 -21.85
CA PRO A 121 -12.25 -51.32 -21.97
C PRO A 121 -12.65 -50.50 -20.73
N LYS A 122 -13.45 -49.46 -21.03
CA LYS A 122 -14.14 -48.51 -20.15
C LYS A 122 -15.27 -49.18 -19.35
N LYS A 123 -15.54 -48.67 -18.14
CA LYS A 123 -16.90 -48.52 -17.60
C LYS A 123 -17.03 -47.20 -16.83
N GLU A 124 -18.19 -46.61 -17.01
CA GLU A 124 -18.61 -45.27 -16.65
C GLU A 124 -19.44 -45.29 -15.35
N VAL A 125 -19.15 -44.32 -14.47
CA VAL A 125 -20.01 -43.58 -13.51
C VAL A 125 -20.99 -44.33 -12.59
N ALA A 126 -20.76 -44.19 -11.28
CA ALA A 126 -21.81 -43.90 -10.30
C ALA A 126 -21.27 -42.99 -9.19
N LYS A 127 -22.19 -42.17 -8.67
CA LYS A 127 -22.03 -40.97 -7.85
C LYS A 127 -22.29 -41.33 -6.38
N GLU A 128 -21.39 -41.02 -5.45
CA GLU A 128 -21.70 -41.02 -4.01
C GLU A 128 -20.77 -40.11 -3.20
N GLU A 129 -21.22 -39.79 -1.99
CA GLU A 129 -21.07 -38.60 -1.17
C GLU A 129 -19.68 -38.21 -0.63
N ALA A 130 -19.62 -36.93 -0.25
CA ALA A 130 -18.56 -36.28 0.51
C ALA A 130 -18.26 -36.98 1.86
N PRO A 131 -16.99 -37.18 2.24
CA PRO A 131 -16.67 -37.53 3.61
C PRO A 131 -16.66 -36.30 4.50
N LYS A 132 -17.52 -36.35 5.51
CA LYS A 132 -17.67 -35.46 6.65
C LYS A 132 -16.32 -35.24 7.36
N ALA A 133 -16.02 -33.98 7.67
CA ALA A 133 -14.90 -33.58 8.50
C ALA A 133 -14.99 -34.21 9.90
N ALA A 134 -13.88 -34.79 10.37
CA ALA A 134 -13.69 -35.15 11.77
C ALA A 134 -13.35 -33.88 12.59
N PRO A 135 -13.79 -33.80 13.85
CA PRO A 135 -13.72 -32.57 14.65
C PRO A 135 -12.30 -32.25 15.14
N ALA A 136 -12.01 -30.96 15.17
CA ALA A 136 -10.80 -30.38 15.73
C ALA A 136 -10.65 -30.71 17.24
N PRO A 137 -9.42 -30.85 17.77
CA PRO A 137 -9.19 -31.01 19.21
C PRO A 137 -9.58 -29.73 19.96
N ALA A 138 -10.18 -29.93 21.13
CA ALA A 138 -10.73 -28.88 21.99
C ALA A 138 -9.66 -27.86 22.45
N PRO A 139 -10.01 -26.56 22.54
CA PRO A 139 -9.13 -25.56 23.11
C PRO A 139 -9.05 -25.70 24.63
N VAL A 140 -7.82 -25.73 25.14
CA VAL A 140 -7.50 -25.56 26.56
C VAL A 140 -8.03 -24.20 27.03
N ALA A 141 -8.86 -24.23 28.07
CA ALA A 141 -9.43 -23.05 28.69
C ALA A 141 -8.34 -22.23 29.39
N VAL A 142 -8.12 -21.00 28.91
CA VAL A 142 -7.56 -19.91 29.70
C VAL A 142 -8.73 -18.99 30.05
N ALA A 143 -8.87 -18.74 31.34
CA ALA A 143 -10.00 -18.05 31.95
C ALA A 143 -10.32 -16.71 31.27
N SER A 144 -11.57 -16.60 30.81
CA SER A 144 -12.18 -15.35 30.38
C SER A 144 -12.46 -14.48 31.62
N ALA A 145 -11.58 -13.54 31.91
CA ALA A 145 -12.03 -12.30 32.56
C ALA A 145 -12.86 -11.55 31.51
N ALA A 146 -14.17 -11.52 31.71
CA ALA A 146 -15.07 -10.69 30.93
C ALA A 146 -14.69 -9.22 31.14
N ALA A 147 -13.91 -8.67 30.22
CA ALA A 147 -13.88 -7.24 30.02
C ALA A 147 -15.21 -6.88 29.37
N GLU A 148 -16.06 -6.21 30.16
CA GLU A 148 -17.28 -5.57 29.72
C GLU A 148 -16.99 -4.78 28.43
N ALA A 149 -17.63 -5.17 27.33
CA ALA A 149 -17.56 -4.42 26.10
C ALA A 149 -18.15 -3.04 26.37
N ALA A 150 -17.30 -2.01 26.37
CA ALA A 150 -17.76 -0.63 26.38
C ALA A 150 -18.78 -0.46 25.24
N PRO A 151 -19.95 0.16 25.50
CA PRO A 151 -20.92 0.40 24.44
C PRO A 151 -20.26 1.22 23.34
N ALA A 152 -20.46 0.82 22.08
CA ALA A 152 -20.09 1.64 20.94
C ALA A 152 -20.68 3.05 21.13
N PRO A 153 -19.91 4.12 20.92
CA PRO A 153 -20.40 5.47 21.18
C PRO A 153 -21.63 5.73 20.32
N THR A 154 -22.73 6.12 20.96
CA THR A 154 -23.93 6.61 20.28
C THR A 154 -23.58 7.91 19.57
N VAL A 155 -23.38 7.86 18.25
CA VAL A 155 -23.11 9.05 17.45
C VAL A 155 -24.42 9.82 17.31
N SER A 156 -24.52 11.02 17.88
CA SER A 156 -25.69 11.88 17.70
C SER A 156 -25.77 12.34 16.24
N ALA A 157 -26.98 12.57 15.72
CA ALA A 157 -27.17 13.19 14.40
C ALA A 157 -26.46 14.55 14.27
N ALA A 158 -26.21 15.24 15.40
CA ALA A 158 -25.42 16.47 15.47
C ALA A 158 -23.90 16.25 15.31
N ASP A 159 -23.40 15.05 15.57
CA ASP A 159 -21.98 14.68 15.46
C ASP A 159 -21.61 14.20 14.05
N VAL A 160 -22.62 13.80 13.26
CA VAL A 160 -22.44 13.38 11.86
C VAL A 160 -21.94 14.57 11.05
N ASN A 161 -20.70 14.50 10.55
CA ASN A 161 -19.96 15.56 9.86
C ASN A 161 -19.35 16.68 10.74
N SER A 162 -19.30 16.53 12.07
CA SER A 162 -18.52 17.45 12.93
C SER A 162 -17.05 17.55 12.52
N PHE A 163 -16.48 16.46 12.01
CA PHE A 163 -15.11 16.40 11.47
C PHE A 163 -14.93 17.18 10.15
N ASN A 164 -16.01 17.45 9.41
CA ASN A 164 -15.97 18.14 8.12
C ASN A 164 -16.01 19.66 8.31
N ARG A 165 -15.03 20.17 9.06
CA ARG A 165 -14.89 21.59 9.41
C ARG A 165 -14.82 22.52 8.20
N LEU A 166 -14.53 21.99 7.01
CA LEU A 166 -14.45 22.76 5.77
C LEU A 166 -15.80 22.94 5.05
N LEU A 167 -16.89 22.35 5.58
CA LEU A 167 -18.27 22.67 5.16
C LEU A 167 -18.82 23.95 5.82
N LYS A 168 -18.07 24.60 6.71
CA LYS A 168 -18.48 25.87 7.32
C LYS A 168 -18.67 26.98 6.25
N PRO A 169 -19.56 27.97 6.50
CA PRO A 169 -19.71 29.15 5.65
C PRO A 169 -18.37 29.84 5.40
N ALA A 170 -18.20 30.47 4.24
CA ALA A 170 -16.91 31.03 3.84
C ALA A 170 -16.33 32.05 4.85
N SER A 171 -17.20 32.81 5.53
CA SER A 171 -16.83 33.76 6.59
C SER A 171 -16.29 33.11 7.87
N LYS A 172 -16.55 31.81 8.08
CA LYS A 172 -16.11 31.04 9.26
C LYS A 172 -14.97 30.08 8.94
N ARG A 173 -14.32 30.23 7.79
CA ARG A 173 -13.13 29.43 7.39
C ARG A 173 -11.87 30.20 7.77
N ASN A 174 -10.80 29.46 8.13
CA ASN A 174 -9.49 30.04 8.45
C ASN A 174 -9.53 31.05 9.63
N LEU A 175 -10.42 30.83 10.59
CA LEU A 175 -10.50 31.64 11.80
C LEU A 175 -9.15 31.66 12.55
N PRO A 176 -8.84 32.73 13.28
CA PRO A 176 -7.70 32.75 14.18
C PRO A 176 -7.71 31.56 15.15
N PRO A 177 -6.56 31.08 15.62
CA PRO A 177 -6.48 29.93 16.52
C PRO A 177 -7.37 30.04 17.76
N ALA A 178 -7.47 31.22 18.37
CA ALA A 178 -8.35 31.45 19.52
C ALA A 178 -9.86 31.30 19.22
N GLU A 179 -10.26 31.33 17.95
CA GLU A 179 -11.67 31.31 17.50
C GLU A 179 -12.02 30.07 16.67
N ASP A 180 -11.04 29.20 16.38
CA ASP A 180 -11.23 28.09 15.45
C ASP A 180 -11.97 26.88 16.07
N GLY A 181 -12.12 26.88 17.39
CA GLY A 181 -12.74 25.80 18.18
C GLY A 181 -11.85 24.57 18.33
N ILE A 182 -10.56 24.68 18.07
CA ILE A 182 -9.54 23.62 18.15
C ILE A 182 -8.49 23.97 19.19
N HIS A 183 -8.04 25.22 19.21
CA HIS A 183 -7.06 25.67 20.20
C HIS A 183 -7.76 26.23 21.44
N ASP A 184 -7.10 26.06 22.59
CA ASP A 184 -7.57 26.63 23.86
C ASP A 184 -7.42 28.16 23.83
N PRO A 185 -8.52 28.94 23.86
CA PRO A 185 -8.45 30.40 23.80
C PRO A 185 -7.86 31.02 25.07
N SER A 186 -7.84 30.28 26.19
CA SER A 186 -7.30 30.74 27.47
C SER A 186 -5.78 30.61 27.56
N ASN A 187 -5.16 29.87 26.63
CA ASN A 187 -3.72 29.69 26.58
C ASN A 187 -3.07 30.88 25.85
N ASP A 188 -2.15 31.58 26.51
CA ASP A 188 -1.39 32.70 25.94
C ASP A 188 -0.67 32.32 24.64
N GLY A 189 -0.18 31.09 24.55
CA GLY A 189 0.49 30.56 23.36
C GLY A 189 -0.41 30.50 22.12
N THR A 190 -1.73 30.40 22.31
CA THR A 190 -2.70 30.39 21.19
C THR A 190 -2.71 31.71 20.44
N HIS A 191 -2.56 32.83 21.16
CA HIS A 191 -2.56 34.18 20.56
C HIS A 191 -1.24 34.53 19.88
N ALA A 192 -0.16 33.80 20.19
CA ALA A 192 1.13 33.94 19.53
C ALA A 192 1.18 33.28 18.14
N LEU A 193 0.23 32.39 17.82
CA LEU A 193 0.17 31.69 16.54
C LEU A 193 -0.32 32.62 15.42
N GLN A 194 0.35 32.56 14.26
CA GLN A 194 -0.05 33.36 13.10
C GLN A 194 -1.46 32.95 12.60
N PRO A 195 -2.39 33.91 12.41
CA PRO A 195 -3.70 33.60 11.85
C PRO A 195 -3.62 32.99 10.45
N PRO A 196 -4.40 31.94 10.14
CA PRO A 196 -4.32 31.25 8.86
C PRO A 196 -4.60 32.17 7.65
N LEU A 197 -5.49 33.15 7.77
CA LEU A 197 -5.76 34.12 6.69
C LEU A 197 -4.51 34.94 6.31
N ALA A 198 -3.70 35.32 7.30
CA ALA A 198 -2.45 36.03 7.07
C ALA A 198 -1.40 35.08 6.47
N ALA A 199 -1.24 33.88 7.06
CA ALA A 199 -0.29 32.88 6.58
C ALA A 199 -0.55 32.44 5.13
N PHE A 200 -1.82 32.32 4.73
CA PHE A 200 -2.21 31.86 3.40
C PHE A 200 -2.38 32.99 2.38
N GLY A 201 -2.08 34.24 2.75
CA GLY A 201 -2.31 35.43 1.92
C GLY A 201 -1.66 35.32 0.54
N SER A 202 -0.40 34.87 0.50
CA SER A 202 0.44 34.78 -0.71
C SER A 202 0.32 33.46 -1.48
N LEU A 203 -0.45 32.50 -0.97
CA LEU A 203 -0.59 31.19 -1.59
C LEU A 203 -1.64 31.19 -2.70
N PRO A 204 -1.47 30.33 -3.73
CA PRO A 204 -2.46 30.14 -4.78
C PRO A 204 -3.85 29.80 -4.22
N LYS A 205 -4.89 30.37 -4.82
CA LYS A 205 -6.27 30.24 -4.32
C LYS A 205 -6.98 29.04 -4.93
N SER A 206 -7.83 28.40 -4.13
CA SER A 206 -8.77 27.38 -4.58
C SER A 206 -10.21 27.82 -4.32
N PHE A 207 -11.14 27.32 -5.14
CA PHE A 207 -12.58 27.50 -4.91
C PHE A 207 -13.10 26.59 -3.78
N ALA A 208 -12.34 25.55 -3.42
CA ALA A 208 -12.74 24.55 -2.43
C ALA A 208 -11.98 24.70 -1.10
N GLY A 209 -12.55 24.11 -0.04
CA GLY A 209 -11.88 23.90 1.25
C GLY A 209 -11.48 25.20 1.94
N ASN A 210 -10.23 25.25 2.41
CA ASN A 210 -9.64 26.40 3.07
C ASN A 210 -9.19 27.52 2.09
N ARG A 211 -9.59 27.44 0.82
CA ARG A 211 -9.24 28.37 -0.27
C ARG A 211 -7.76 28.44 -0.64
N VAL A 212 -6.98 27.42 -0.26
CA VAL A 212 -5.59 27.27 -0.69
C VAL A 212 -5.51 26.14 -1.69
N ASN A 213 -4.89 26.40 -2.84
CA ASN A 213 -4.49 25.35 -3.77
C ASN A 213 -3.12 24.82 -3.37
N TRP A 214 -3.12 23.85 -2.46
CA TRP A 214 -1.89 23.25 -1.92
C TRP A 214 -1.02 22.57 -2.99
N VAL A 215 -1.65 21.93 -3.98
CA VAL A 215 -0.93 21.25 -5.07
C VAL A 215 -0.15 22.26 -5.89
N GLU A 216 -0.78 23.38 -6.25
CA GLU A 216 -0.13 24.46 -6.99
C GLU A 216 0.92 25.18 -6.13
N ALA A 217 0.67 25.36 -4.83
CA ALA A 217 1.64 25.96 -3.92
C ALA A 217 2.95 25.15 -3.84
N ILE A 218 2.86 23.82 -3.83
CA ILE A 218 4.02 22.93 -3.84
C ILE A 218 4.68 22.93 -5.23
N SER A 219 3.90 22.77 -6.31
CA SER A 219 4.47 22.66 -7.66
C SER A 219 5.17 23.95 -8.13
N THR A 220 4.72 25.11 -7.67
CA THR A 220 5.34 26.42 -7.95
C THR A 220 6.43 26.79 -6.94
N GLY A 221 6.71 25.93 -5.96
CA GLY A 221 7.74 26.15 -4.94
C GLY A 221 7.41 27.26 -3.93
N LYS A 222 6.16 27.73 -3.87
CA LYS A 222 5.67 28.67 -2.84
C LYS A 222 5.70 28.04 -1.44
N ILE A 223 5.60 26.71 -1.37
CA ILE A 223 5.85 25.94 -0.16
C ILE A 223 6.90 24.88 -0.47
N LYS A 224 7.85 24.72 0.46
CA LYS A 224 8.88 23.68 0.42
C LYS A 224 8.76 22.86 1.70
N PRO A 225 8.05 21.72 1.67
CA PRO A 225 7.92 20.86 2.83
C PRO A 225 9.29 20.38 3.29
N ARG A 226 9.49 20.28 4.60
CA ARG A 226 10.62 19.53 5.15
C ARG A 226 10.20 18.08 5.29
N TYR A 227 11.05 17.16 4.85
CA TYR A 227 10.73 15.73 4.81
C TYR A 227 11.25 14.97 6.02
N ASP A 228 12.32 15.45 6.62
CA ASP A 228 12.81 14.96 7.90
C ASP A 228 12.92 16.10 8.92
N ARG A 229 12.78 15.74 10.20
CA ARG A 229 12.86 16.70 11.31
C ARG A 229 14.29 17.15 11.59
N VAL A 230 15.26 16.28 11.32
CA VAL A 230 16.67 16.41 11.70
C VAL A 230 17.54 16.58 10.46
N ASP A 231 17.33 15.77 9.43
CA ASP A 231 18.09 15.82 8.18
C ASP A 231 17.45 16.80 7.19
N ALA A 232 18.09 17.96 7.02
CA ALA A 232 17.64 18.97 6.07
C ALA A 232 17.84 18.55 4.59
N THR A 233 18.63 17.51 4.33
CA THR A 233 18.94 17.01 2.98
C THR A 233 18.09 15.81 2.57
N ALA A 234 17.26 15.30 3.49
CA ALA A 234 16.37 14.19 3.20
C ALA A 234 15.39 14.55 2.07
N GLU A 235 15.35 13.69 1.05
CA GLU A 235 14.46 13.84 -0.10
C GLU A 235 13.22 12.94 0.03
N PRO A 236 12.06 13.38 -0.51
CA PRO A 236 10.84 12.60 -0.46
C PRO A 236 10.87 11.42 -1.43
N ILE A 237 10.27 10.32 -1.01
CA ILE A 237 9.88 9.25 -1.93
C ILE A 237 8.56 9.65 -2.60
N ILE A 238 8.65 10.30 -3.76
CA ILE A 238 7.47 10.69 -4.53
C ILE A 238 7.02 9.52 -5.41
N MET A 239 5.79 9.06 -5.22
CA MET A 239 5.20 8.02 -6.06
C MET A 239 4.27 8.61 -7.11
N ASP A 240 4.72 8.64 -8.37
CA ASP A 240 3.91 9.12 -9.49
C ASP A 240 3.02 8.01 -10.07
N MET A 241 1.95 7.68 -9.35
CA MET A 241 0.97 6.70 -9.81
C MET A 241 -0.46 7.06 -9.37
N ASN A 242 -1.42 6.66 -10.20
CA ASN A 242 -2.83 6.83 -9.92
C ASN A 242 -3.47 5.49 -9.58
N VAL A 243 -4.20 5.44 -8.47
CA VAL A 243 -5.13 4.35 -8.17
C VAL A 243 -6.51 4.79 -8.60
N VAL A 244 -7.10 4.05 -9.54
CA VAL A 244 -8.46 4.28 -10.01
C VAL A 244 -9.38 3.32 -9.26
N ARG A 245 -10.40 3.89 -8.61
CA ARG A 245 -11.52 3.14 -8.05
C ARG A 245 -12.73 3.29 -8.95
N GLU A 246 -13.11 2.18 -9.55
CA GLU A 246 -14.37 2.07 -10.25
C GLU A 246 -15.54 2.22 -9.27
N VAL A 247 -16.50 3.06 -9.62
CA VAL A 247 -17.73 3.22 -8.85
C VAL A 247 -18.91 2.64 -9.61
N LYS A 248 -19.86 2.03 -8.89
CA LYS A 248 -21.11 1.54 -9.51
C LYS A 248 -22.05 2.73 -9.70
N GLY A 249 -22.69 2.86 -10.87
CA GLY A 249 -23.64 3.93 -11.18
C GLY A 249 -23.17 4.93 -12.24
N SER A 250 -23.80 6.11 -12.29
CA SER A 250 -23.58 7.13 -13.32
C SER A 250 -22.42 8.09 -13.05
N MET A 251 -21.95 8.17 -11.81
CA MET A 251 -20.83 9.04 -11.45
C MET A 251 -19.52 8.55 -12.09
N PRO A 252 -18.60 9.46 -12.49
CA PRO A 252 -17.27 9.10 -12.97
C PRO A 252 -16.49 8.26 -11.95
N ASP A 253 -15.44 7.57 -12.37
CA ASP A 253 -14.57 6.83 -11.46
C ASP A 253 -13.71 7.75 -10.62
N VAL A 254 -13.37 7.27 -9.42
CA VAL A 254 -12.58 8.04 -8.46
C VAL A 254 -11.10 7.81 -8.74
N VAL A 255 -10.32 8.89 -8.80
CA VAL A 255 -8.87 8.82 -8.95
C VAL A 255 -8.20 9.27 -7.67
N TYR A 256 -7.31 8.44 -7.15
CA TYR A 256 -6.40 8.79 -6.08
C TYR A 256 -4.98 8.89 -6.65
N PRO A 257 -4.39 10.10 -6.73
CA PRO A 257 -3.04 10.27 -7.22
C PRO A 257 -2.04 10.24 -6.06
N HIS A 258 -1.12 9.28 -6.03
CA HIS A 258 -0.11 9.20 -4.97
C HIS A 258 0.81 10.42 -4.96
N LYS A 259 1.16 10.97 -6.14
CA LYS A 259 2.14 12.04 -6.29
C LYS A 259 1.87 13.21 -5.34
N GLN A 260 0.68 13.80 -5.43
CA GLN A 260 0.29 14.97 -4.63
C GLN A 260 0.20 14.66 -3.14
N HIS A 261 -0.05 13.40 -2.77
CA HIS A 261 -0.07 12.97 -1.37
C HIS A 261 1.35 12.76 -0.83
N THR A 262 2.20 12.05 -1.59
CA THR A 262 3.60 11.75 -1.22
C THR A 262 4.55 12.94 -1.33
N GLN A 263 4.10 14.04 -1.94
CA GLN A 263 4.86 15.30 -1.96
C GLN A 263 4.92 16.01 -0.61
N TRP A 264 4.05 15.63 0.34
CA TRP A 264 3.99 16.20 1.69
C TRP A 264 3.91 15.13 2.77
N LEU A 265 3.26 14.01 2.49
CA LEU A 265 2.97 12.94 3.46
C LEU A 265 3.91 11.75 3.26
N ASP A 266 4.21 11.07 4.36
CA ASP A 266 4.92 9.81 4.37
C ASP A 266 3.97 8.63 4.17
N CYS A 267 4.49 7.50 3.69
CA CYS A 267 3.74 6.27 3.49
C CYS A 267 3.01 5.82 4.77
N SER A 268 3.63 6.01 5.95
CA SER A 268 3.08 5.65 7.25
C SER A 268 1.86 6.47 7.67
N ASN A 269 1.64 7.66 7.09
CA ASN A 269 0.44 8.44 7.34
C ASN A 269 -0.83 7.75 6.83
N CYS A 270 -0.70 6.83 5.86
CA CYS A 270 -1.81 6.16 5.20
C CYS A 270 -1.82 4.65 5.44
N HIS A 271 -0.66 4.01 5.40
CA HIS A 271 -0.52 2.57 5.44
C HIS A 271 0.14 2.08 6.74
N PRO A 272 -0.31 0.93 7.27
CA PRO A 272 -1.46 0.13 6.85
C PRO A 272 -2.79 0.59 7.50
N ALA A 273 -2.75 1.58 8.40
CA ALA A 273 -3.86 1.89 9.30
C ALA A 273 -5.13 2.35 8.59
N ILE A 274 -5.02 3.29 7.64
CA ILE A 274 -6.18 3.82 6.91
C ILE A 274 -6.48 2.93 5.71
N PHE A 275 -5.43 2.56 4.97
CA PHE A 275 -5.51 1.74 3.78
C PHE A 275 -4.57 0.54 3.90
N THR A 276 -5.04 -0.64 3.50
CA THR A 276 -4.17 -1.79 3.27
C THR A 276 -3.53 -1.63 1.90
N PRO A 277 -2.21 -1.70 1.75
CA PRO A 277 -1.51 -1.54 0.47
C PRO A 277 -1.65 -2.77 -0.47
N GLN A 278 -2.85 -3.32 -0.57
CA GLN A 278 -3.19 -4.50 -1.37
C GLN A 278 -4.39 -4.19 -2.26
N LYS A 279 -4.29 -4.59 -3.54
CA LYS A 279 -5.39 -4.42 -4.51
C LYS A 279 -6.65 -5.13 -4.01
N GLY A 280 -7.77 -4.40 -3.98
CA GLY A 280 -9.08 -4.92 -3.56
C GLY A 280 -9.28 -5.09 -2.04
N ALA A 281 -8.26 -4.84 -1.21
CA ALA A 281 -8.37 -5.00 0.24
C ALA A 281 -9.12 -3.84 0.94
N ASN A 282 -9.26 -2.70 0.27
CA ASN A 282 -9.89 -1.51 0.86
C ASN A 282 -11.35 -1.39 0.42
N GLN A 283 -12.27 -1.66 1.34
CA GLN A 283 -13.67 -1.33 1.15
C GLN A 283 -13.89 0.14 1.50
N ILE A 284 -14.29 0.93 0.51
CA ILE A 284 -14.56 2.37 0.64
C ILE A 284 -15.97 2.63 0.13
N SER A 285 -16.76 3.31 0.95
CA SER A 285 -18.11 3.78 0.66
C SER A 285 -18.21 5.28 0.98
N MET A 286 -19.19 5.96 0.38
CA MET A 286 -19.46 7.35 0.75
C MET A 286 -19.89 7.49 2.21
N ALA A 287 -20.61 6.50 2.76
CA ALA A 287 -20.98 6.50 4.17
C ALA A 287 -19.75 6.49 5.08
N ALA A 288 -18.77 5.62 4.81
CA ALA A 288 -17.52 5.59 5.57
C ALA A 288 -16.74 6.92 5.47
N ILE A 289 -16.69 7.52 4.28
CA ILE A 289 -16.07 8.83 4.07
C ILE A 289 -16.78 9.92 4.89
N LEU A 290 -18.11 9.92 4.90
CA LEU A 290 -18.93 10.84 5.68
C LEU A 290 -18.90 10.56 7.19
N LEU A 291 -18.28 9.47 7.63
CA LEU A 291 -18.00 9.17 9.04
C LEU A 291 -16.54 9.47 9.42
N GLY A 292 -15.75 10.05 8.51
CA GLY A 292 -14.35 10.39 8.76
C GLY A 292 -13.38 9.21 8.57
N GLU A 293 -13.83 8.11 7.96
CA GLU A 293 -12.99 6.95 7.67
C GLU A 293 -12.43 7.01 6.24
N LYS A 294 -11.36 6.24 5.98
CA LYS A 294 -10.73 6.13 4.65
C LYS A 294 -10.34 7.51 4.12
N CYS A 295 -10.90 7.94 2.98
CA CYS A 295 -10.63 9.26 2.43
C CYS A 295 -11.12 10.39 3.36
N GLY A 296 -12.14 10.14 4.19
CA GLY A 296 -12.71 11.09 5.14
C GLY A 296 -11.77 11.47 6.30
N VAL A 297 -10.71 10.69 6.54
CA VAL A 297 -9.68 11.03 7.55
C VAL A 297 -9.03 12.38 7.21
N CYS A 298 -8.86 12.64 5.91
CA CYS A 298 -8.22 13.84 5.40
C CYS A 298 -9.22 14.78 4.70
N HIS A 299 -10.11 14.28 3.84
CA HIS A 299 -11.06 15.12 3.11
C HIS A 299 -12.16 15.65 4.03
N GLY A 300 -12.33 16.97 4.05
CA GLY A 300 -13.23 17.66 4.98
C GLY A 300 -12.57 18.20 6.25
N LYS A 301 -11.39 17.68 6.60
CA LYS A 301 -10.57 18.17 7.72
C LYS A 301 -9.34 18.94 7.24
N VAL A 302 -8.52 18.31 6.42
CA VAL A 302 -7.22 18.84 5.96
C VAL A 302 -7.25 19.17 4.47
N ALA A 303 -7.82 18.26 3.67
CA ALA A 303 -8.01 18.44 2.23
C ALA A 303 -9.39 19.02 1.91
N PHE A 304 -9.72 19.20 0.63
CA PHE A 304 -10.99 19.79 0.20
C PHE A 304 -12.24 19.08 0.77
N PRO A 305 -13.40 19.75 0.84
CA PRO A 305 -14.62 19.21 1.43
C PRO A 305 -15.20 18.11 0.55
N VAL A 306 -15.78 17.08 1.18
CA VAL A 306 -16.40 15.94 0.48
C VAL A 306 -17.61 16.31 -0.40
N SER A 307 -18.11 17.55 -0.30
CA SER A 307 -19.16 18.08 -1.19
C SER A 307 -18.67 18.35 -2.61
N GLU A 308 -17.35 18.43 -2.82
CA GLU A 308 -16.75 18.69 -4.13
C GLU A 308 -16.58 17.39 -4.93
N CYS A 309 -17.71 16.79 -5.32
CA CYS A 309 -17.75 15.43 -5.90
C CYS A 309 -16.76 15.23 -7.07
N ARG A 310 -16.62 16.23 -7.94
CA ARG A 310 -15.78 16.14 -9.16
C ARG A 310 -14.28 16.14 -8.89
N LEU A 311 -13.84 16.59 -7.71
CA LEU A 311 -12.43 16.51 -7.34
C LEU A 311 -12.00 15.07 -7.05
N CYS A 312 -12.93 14.23 -6.58
CA CYS A 312 -12.71 12.80 -6.43
C CYS A 312 -13.06 12.04 -7.72
N HIS A 313 -14.27 12.27 -8.24
CA HIS A 313 -14.83 11.61 -9.43
C HIS A 313 -14.33 12.27 -10.73
N SER A 314 -13.04 12.13 -11.00
CA SER A 314 -12.34 12.85 -12.06
C SER A 314 -12.08 12.02 -13.32
N LYS A 315 -12.16 10.69 -13.26
CA LYS A 315 -11.98 9.83 -14.44
C LYS A 315 -13.33 9.52 -15.06
N LYS A 316 -13.57 10.03 -16.26
CA LYS A 316 -14.77 9.70 -17.04
C LYS A 316 -14.87 8.19 -17.26
N LYS A 317 -16.09 7.69 -17.25
CA LYS A 317 -16.39 6.32 -17.63
C LYS A 317 -16.49 6.23 -19.14
N ASP A 318 -15.94 5.14 -19.67
CA ASP A 318 -16.21 4.72 -21.04
C ASP A 318 -17.60 4.08 -21.05
N LEU A 319 -18.63 4.91 -21.09
CA LEU A 319 -19.99 4.45 -21.34
C LEU A 319 -20.02 4.02 -22.81
N ALA A 320 -20.21 2.72 -23.07
CA ALA A 320 -20.46 2.23 -24.41
C ALA A 320 -21.58 3.09 -25.04
N PRO A 321 -21.44 3.52 -26.31
CA PRO A 321 -22.44 4.35 -26.95
C PRO A 321 -23.78 3.63 -26.86
N SER A 322 -24.77 4.30 -26.24
CA SER A 322 -26.15 3.82 -26.22
C SER A 322 -26.54 3.53 -27.67
N ALA A 323 -26.99 2.30 -27.93
CA ALA A 323 -27.52 1.92 -29.23
C ALA A 323 -28.43 3.05 -29.72
N GLN A 324 -28.03 3.66 -30.85
CA GLN A 324 -28.75 4.76 -31.46
C GLN A 324 -30.22 4.37 -31.57
N ALA A 325 -31.09 5.24 -31.07
CA ALA A 325 -32.51 5.17 -31.36
C ALA A 325 -32.64 5.16 -32.90
N THR A 326 -32.98 4.00 -33.44
CA THR A 326 -33.36 3.82 -34.83
C THR A 326 -34.48 4.82 -35.13
N ALA A 327 -34.15 5.80 -35.96
CA ALA A 327 -35.11 6.70 -36.55
C ALA A 327 -36.23 5.88 -37.22
N LYS A 328 -37.47 6.32 -36.99
CA LYS A 328 -38.64 5.91 -37.74
C LYS A 328 -39.22 7.14 -38.40
#